data_AF-A0A815PHW9-F1
#
_entry.id   AF-A0A815PHW9-F1
#
_cell.length_a   1.000
_cell.length_b   1.000
_cell.length_c   1.000
_cell.angle_alpha   90.00
_cell.angle_beta   90.00
_cell.angle_gamma   90.00
#
_symmetry.space_group_name_H-M   'P 1'
#
loop_
_entity.id
_entity.type
_entity.pdbx_description
1 polymer ?
#
loop_
_entity_poly.entity_id
_entity_poly.type
_entity_poly.pdbx_seq_one_letter_code
_entity_poly.pdbx_strand_id
1 'polypeptide(L)'
;MPQIIYPVLTDYYELIKTIDNGGFGKVKQAIYLLTDEFVAIKIQYSSEVPGHVKIQSDVARIALEIKAMKDLRHQHICQLYQVIETDEYYFIVLEYFYNGELFDYI
;
A
#
# COMPACT_ATOMS: atom_id res chain seq x y z
N MET A 1 0.17 1.28 -21.91
CA MET A 1 -0.21 0.01 -21.25
C MET A 1 -1.50 0.25 -20.48
N PRO A 2 -2.48 -0.66 -20.48
CA PRO A 2 -3.70 -0.47 -19.70
C PRO A 2 -3.34 -0.35 -18.21
N GLN A 3 -3.91 0.65 -17.55
CA GLN A 3 -3.76 0.84 -16.11
C GLN A 3 -4.56 -0.25 -15.40
N ILE A 4 -3.91 -1.01 -14.51
CA ILE A 4 -4.59 -2.00 -13.68
C ILE A 4 -5.58 -1.24 -12.78
N ILE A 5 -6.87 -1.60 -12.91
CA ILE A 5 -7.95 -1.09 -12.06
C ILE A 5 -8.14 -2.10 -10.93
N TYR A 6 -8.29 -1.61 -9.71
CA TYR A 6 -8.59 -2.41 -8.53
C TYR A 6 -10.01 -2.08 -8.08
N PRO A 7 -11.04 -2.87 -8.44
CA PRO A 7 -12.44 -2.55 -8.16
C PRO A 7 -12.74 -2.31 -6.68
N VAL A 8 -12.02 -3.00 -5.78
CA VAL A 8 -12.18 -2.81 -4.33
C VAL A 8 -11.83 -1.40 -3.84
N LEU A 9 -11.06 -0.64 -4.63
CA LEU A 9 -10.65 0.73 -4.30
C LEU A 9 -11.55 1.79 -4.92
N THR A 10 -12.24 1.51 -6.03
CA THR A 10 -12.80 2.56 -6.91
C THR A 10 -13.89 3.41 -6.26
N ASP A 11 -14.60 2.87 -5.26
CA ASP A 11 -15.69 3.58 -4.59
C ASP A 11 -15.20 4.52 -3.47
N TYR A 12 -13.95 4.34 -3.03
CA TYR A 12 -13.40 5.05 -1.86
C TYR A 12 -12.10 5.79 -2.15
N TYR A 13 -11.35 5.38 -3.18
CA TYR A 13 -10.03 5.89 -3.48
C TYR A 13 -9.83 6.15 -4.97
N GLU A 14 -9.29 7.33 -5.29
CA GLU A 14 -8.81 7.65 -6.63
C GLU A 14 -7.29 7.46 -6.70
N LEU A 15 -6.82 6.50 -7.49
CA LEU A 15 -5.38 6.24 -7.69
C LEU A 15 -4.78 7.27 -8.65
N ILE A 16 -3.77 8.02 -8.19
CA ILE A 16 -3.16 9.11 -8.97
C ILE A 16 -1.92 8.63 -9.71
N LYS A 17 -0.85 8.34 -8.98
CA LYS A 17 0.45 7.97 -9.55
C LYS A 17 1.13 6.92 -8.70
N THR A 18 1.99 6.15 -9.34
CA THR A 18 2.92 5.27 -8.62
C THR A 18 4.05 6.13 -8.06
N ILE A 19 4.30 6.02 -6.76
CA ILE A 19 5.40 6.72 -6.08
C ILE A 19 6.58 5.81 -5.80
N ASP A 20 6.35 4.49 -5.72
CA ASP A 20 7.43 3.49 -5.63
C ASP A 20 7.07 2.18 -6.35
N ASN A 21 8.07 1.54 -6.94
CA ASN A 21 8.02 0.20 -7.55
C ASN A 21 9.13 -0.70 -6.97
N GLY A 22 9.34 -0.67 -5.65
CA GLY A 22 10.35 -1.49 -4.99
C GLY A 22 10.05 -2.99 -4.98
N GLY A 23 11.04 -3.77 -4.54
CA GLY A 23 10.92 -5.23 -4.41
C GLY A 23 9.88 -5.71 -3.39
N PHE A 24 9.33 -4.79 -2.58
CA PHE A 24 8.33 -5.09 -1.56
C PHE A 24 6.89 -4.79 -1.99
N GLY A 25 6.66 -4.49 -3.27
CA GLY A 25 5.34 -4.19 -3.82
C GLY A 25 5.30 -2.82 -4.46
N LYS A 26 4.11 -2.43 -4.93
CA LYS A 26 3.90 -1.16 -5.61
C LYS A 26 3.23 -0.17 -4.66
N VAL A 27 3.75 1.04 -4.55
CA VAL A 27 3.14 2.11 -3.75
C VAL A 27 2.54 3.15 -4.67
N LYS A 28 1.27 3.49 -4.44
CA LYS A 28 0.55 4.53 -5.18
C LYS A 28 0.13 5.66 -4.26
N GLN A 29 0.27 6.89 -4.73
CA GLN A 29 -0.45 8.02 -4.17
C GLN A 29 -1.92 7.92 -4.62
N ALA A 30 -2.84 8.14 -3.71
CA ALA A 30 -4.27 8.16 -3.96
C ALA A 30 -4.97 9.29 -3.17
N ILE A 31 -6.20 9.64 -3.56
CA ILE A 31 -7.09 10.50 -2.78
C ILE A 31 -8.14 9.63 -2.11
N TYR A 32 -8.36 9.81 -0.81
CA TYR A 32 -9.52 9.24 -0.13
C TYR A 32 -10.75 10.12 -0.37
N LEU A 33 -11.74 9.59 -1.09
CA LEU A 33 -12.84 10.38 -1.67
C LEU A 33 -13.78 11.01 -0.64
N LEU A 34 -13.79 10.51 0.61
CA LEU A 34 -14.67 11.08 1.65
C LEU A 34 -14.08 12.34 2.28
N THR A 35 -12.76 12.50 2.30
CA THR A 35 -12.07 13.60 2.99
C THR A 35 -11.22 14.46 2.07
N ASP A 36 -11.05 14.07 0.80
CA ASP A 36 -10.10 14.65 -0.16
C ASP A 36 -8.63 14.62 0.32
N GLU A 37 -8.30 13.77 1.29
CA GLU A 37 -6.95 13.63 1.80
C GLU A 37 -6.10 12.70 0.92
N PHE A 38 -4.82 13.03 0.78
CA PHE A 38 -3.87 12.16 0.11
C PHE A 38 -3.46 11.00 1.03
N VAL A 39 -3.42 9.80 0.46
CA VAL A 39 -2.96 8.57 1.12
C VAL A 39 -1.93 7.85 0.25
N ALA A 40 -1.08 7.05 0.90
CA ALA A 40 -0.21 6.09 0.23
C ALA A 40 -0.85 4.70 0.31
N ILE A 41 -1.04 4.03 -0.83
CA ILE A 41 -1.57 2.67 -0.89
C ILE A 41 -0.46 1.74 -1.35
N LYS A 42 0.06 0.93 -0.44
CA LYS A 42 1.00 -0.15 -0.75
C LYS A 42 0.21 -1.39 -1.19
N ILE A 43 0.53 -1.90 -2.37
CA ILE A 43 -0.15 -3.01 -3.04
C ILE A 43 0.81 -4.19 -3.09
N GLN A 44 0.40 -5.31 -2.49
CA GLN A 44 1.17 -6.55 -2.44
C GLN A 44 0.28 -7.73 -2.78
N TYR A 45 0.81 -8.75 -3.44
CA TYR A 45 0.04 -9.96 -3.72
C TYR A 45 -0.28 -10.73 -2.42
N SER A 46 -1.50 -11.21 -2.24
CA SER A 46 -1.89 -12.06 -1.10
C SER A 46 -1.70 -13.56 -1.40
N SER A 47 -1.70 -13.93 -2.68
CA SER A 47 -1.56 -15.31 -3.18
C SER A 47 -0.61 -15.38 -4.38
N GLU A 48 -0.34 -16.59 -4.87
CA GLU A 48 0.32 -16.78 -6.16
C GLU A 48 -0.59 -16.29 -7.28
N VAL A 49 -0.08 -15.40 -8.13
CA VAL A 49 -0.80 -14.92 -9.30
C VAL A 49 0.01 -15.23 -10.57
N PRO A 50 -0.63 -15.30 -11.75
CA PRO A 50 0.11 -15.55 -13.00
C PRO A 50 1.30 -14.60 -13.17
N GLY A 51 2.50 -15.17 -13.28
CA GLY A 51 3.76 -14.41 -13.43
C GLY A 51 4.40 -13.93 -12.13
N HIS A 52 3.79 -14.17 -10.96
CA HIS A 52 4.39 -13.86 -9.65
C HIS A 52 4.21 -15.05 -8.70
N VAL A 53 5.32 -15.73 -8.39
CA VAL A 53 5.33 -16.79 -7.38
C VAL A 53 5.40 -16.13 -6.00
N LYS A 54 4.45 -16.47 -5.14
CA LYS A 54 4.37 -16.00 -3.76
C LYS A 54 4.83 -17.11 -2.83
N ILE A 55 5.86 -16.87 -2.03
CA ILE A 55 6.33 -17.88 -1.08
C ILE A 55 5.60 -17.68 0.25
N GLN A 56 5.31 -18.75 0.99
CA GLN A 56 4.61 -18.68 2.28
C GLN A 56 5.29 -17.73 3.30
N SER A 57 6.62 -17.56 3.19
CA SER A 57 7.39 -16.58 3.94
C SER A 57 6.96 -15.13 3.68
N ASP A 58 6.51 -14.82 2.47
CA ASP A 58 6.12 -13.45 2.08
C ASP A 58 4.80 -13.06 2.73
N VAL A 59 3.84 -13.98 2.79
CA VAL A 59 2.56 -13.75 3.46
C VAL A 59 2.77 -13.54 4.97
N ALA A 60 3.60 -14.39 5.59
CA ALA A 60 3.97 -14.24 7.00
C ALA A 60 4.65 -12.89 7.28
N ARG A 61 5.53 -12.44 6.37
CA ARG A 61 6.17 -11.14 6.48
C ARG A 61 5.18 -9.98 6.35
N ILE A 62 4.25 -10.03 5.40
CA ILE A 62 3.21 -9.00 5.23
C ILE A 62 2.33 -8.93 6.49
N ALA A 63 1.90 -10.07 7.01
CA ALA A 63 1.12 -10.14 8.24
C ALA A 63 1.88 -9.54 9.43
N LEU A 64 3.20 -9.78 9.52
CA LEU A 64 4.05 -9.19 10.55
C LEU A 64 4.18 -7.67 10.38
N GLU A 65 4.38 -7.17 9.15
CA GLU A 65 4.41 -5.72 8.85
C GLU A 65 3.11 -5.05 9.29
N ILE A 66 1.95 -5.60 8.88
CA ILE A 66 0.63 -5.10 9.28
C ILE A 66 0.47 -5.13 10.81
N LYS A 67 0.81 -6.24 11.46
CA LYS A 67 0.68 -6.38 12.91
C LYS A 67 1.55 -5.36 13.65
N ALA A 68 2.77 -5.12 13.20
CA ALA A 68 3.66 -4.13 13.79
C ALA A 68 3.06 -2.73 13.71
N MET A 69 2.38 -2.38 12.61
CA MET A 69 1.80 -1.05 12.42
C MET A 69 0.45 -0.84 13.11
N LYS A 70 -0.34 -1.90 13.35
CA LYS A 70 -1.70 -1.80 13.92
C LYS A 70 -1.76 -1.05 15.26
N ASP A 71 -0.76 -1.22 16.10
CA ASP A 71 -0.73 -0.65 17.44
C ASP A 71 0.19 0.60 17.54
N LEU A 72 0.77 1.03 16.42
CA LEU A 72 1.65 2.20 16.38
C LEU A 72 0.85 3.46 16.05
N ARG A 73 0.90 4.42 16.97
CA ARG A 73 0.35 5.77 16.78
C ARG A 73 1.30 6.78 17.40
N HIS A 74 2.07 7.47 16.56
CA HIS A 74 3.07 8.43 17.00
C HIS A 74 3.37 9.44 15.89
N GLN A 75 3.60 10.72 16.24
CA GLN A 75 3.84 11.82 15.30
C GLN A 75 5.05 11.65 14.35
N HIS A 76 5.91 10.67 14.58
CA HIS A 76 7.12 10.39 13.80
C HIS A 76 7.12 8.96 13.23
N ILE A 77 5.99 8.28 13.26
CA ILE A 77 5.82 6.94 12.69
C ILE A 77 4.63 7.02 11.72
N CYS A 78 4.84 6.54 10.49
CA CYS A 78 3.79 6.49 9.49
C CYS A 78 2.56 5.74 10.02
N GLN A 79 1.39 6.39 9.95
CA GLN A 79 0.16 5.81 10.45
C GLN A 79 -0.44 4.82 9.44
N LEU A 80 -0.81 3.64 9.92
CA LEU A 80 -1.70 2.73 9.22
C LEU A 80 -3.15 3.20 9.38
N TYR A 81 -3.84 3.44 8.26
CA TYR A 81 -5.26 3.82 8.25
C TYR A 81 -6.18 2.62 8.03
N GLN A 82 -5.86 1.78 7.04
CA GLN A 82 -6.71 0.67 6.66
C GLN A 82 -5.90 -0.46 6.03
N VAL A 83 -6.34 -1.70 6.21
CA VAL A 83 -5.91 -2.84 5.40
C VAL A 83 -7.13 -3.40 4.70
N ILE A 84 -7.03 -3.57 3.39
CA ILE A 84 -8.04 -4.22 2.56
C ILE A 84 -7.39 -5.47 1.98
N GLU A 85 -8.01 -6.62 2.21
CA GLU A 85 -7.55 -7.91 1.71
C GLU A 85 -8.54 -8.42 0.67
N THR A 86 -7.99 -8.91 -0.43
CA THR A 86 -8.72 -9.66 -1.47
C THR A 86 -7.99 -10.97 -1.75
N ASP A 87 -8.60 -11.82 -2.56
CA ASP A 87 -8.02 -13.12 -2.94
C ASP A 87 -6.65 -13.00 -3.64
N GLU A 88 -6.39 -11.84 -4.27
CA GLU A 88 -5.16 -11.59 -5.04
C GLU A 88 -4.24 -10.56 -4.39
N TYR A 89 -4.76 -9.62 -3.57
CA TYR A 89 -3.99 -8.48 -3.09
C TYR A 89 -4.26 -8.11 -1.62
N TYR A 90 -3.21 -7.62 -0.97
CA TYR A 90 -3.28 -6.73 0.18
C TYR A 90 -3.11 -5.28 -0.30
N PHE A 91 -4.03 -4.41 0.13
CA PHE A 91 -3.92 -2.97 0.02
C PHE A 91 -3.73 -2.39 1.43
N ILE A 92 -2.57 -1.83 1.69
CA ILE A 92 -2.21 -1.24 2.97
C ILE A 92 -2.25 0.28 2.78
N VAL A 93 -3.29 0.91 3.33
CA VAL A 93 -3.54 2.34 3.25
C VAL A 93 -2.82 3.04 4.40
N LEU A 94 -1.90 3.93 4.04
CA LEU A 94 -0.95 4.59 4.91
C LEU A 94 -1.06 6.11 4.76
N GLU A 95 -0.58 6.80 5.78
CA GLU A 95 -0.28 8.24 5.71
C GLU A 95 0.65 8.56 4.53
N TYR A 96 0.34 9.64 3.80
CA TYR A 96 1.14 10.11 2.69
C TYR A 96 2.11 11.22 3.12
N PHE A 97 3.39 11.05 2.83
CA PHE A 97 4.43 12.06 3.06
C PHE A 97 4.85 12.72 1.74
N TYR A 98 4.67 14.03 1.64
CA TYR A 98 4.92 14.81 0.43
C TYR A 98 6.40 14.98 0.08
N ASN A 99 7.29 14.84 1.07
CA ASN A 99 8.71 15.18 0.96
C ASN A 99 9.61 13.99 0.58
N GLY A 100 9.04 12.88 0.11
CA GLY A 100 9.83 11.75 -0.37
C GLY A 100 10.61 11.02 0.72
N GLU A 101 11.70 10.37 0.33
CA GLU A 101 12.51 9.53 1.20
C GLU A 101 13.80 10.23 1.65
N LEU A 102 14.40 9.78 2.75
CA LEU A 102 15.67 10.34 3.22
C LEU A 102 16.80 10.17 2.19
N PHE A 103 16.77 9.09 1.39
CA PHE A 103 17.76 8.83 0.33
C PHE A 103 17.75 9.90 -0.77
N ASP A 104 16.66 10.64 -0.94
CA ASP A 104 16.60 11.75 -1.90
C ASP A 104 17.47 12.95 -1.46
N TYR A 105 17.93 12.95 -0.20
CA TYR A 105 18.65 14.06 0.44
C TYR A 105 20.11 13.73 0.80
N ILE A 106 20.62 12.54 0.46
CA ILE A 106 22.02 12.11 0.72
C ILE A 106 22.70 11.62 -0.55
#